data_AF-A0AAV5UX35-F1
#
_entry.id   AF-A0AAV5UX35-F1
#
_cell.length_a   1.000
_cell.length_b   1.000
_cell.length_c   1.000
_cell.angle_alpha   90.00
_cell.angle_beta   90.00
_cell.angle_gamma   90.00
#
_symmetry.space_group_name_H-M   'P 1'
#
loop_
_entity.id
_entity.type
_entity.pdbx_description
1 polymer ?
#
loop_
_entity_poly.entity_id
_entity_poly.type
_entity_poly.pdbx_seq_one_letter_code
_entity_poly.pdbx_strand_id
1 'polypeptide(L)'
;PPPSLLDVHPFDPNYFMAAVRNLVTMSPGWTFYKRLLKLKQMQASSQINHQLTVIFLTFGGFSLAIPILSFNVFMVIVIPQRPEFLVSTLVCSLIKQFCAATMNSTFAISCAIAILRYALVMHDKEMKMPHLIGIYFIIAGPLYLYFVLAFFVGVIRKNDECPYFIEIEWNARPVIYFGYLSLIILTTDFCNIRVLWFLIQHKRKMSTQCWKNNQFTRKDQDQLHLSIGLLVQSFTVTCTFGSTILFMLLFSYDISVPTWLSTITNTLSSISTLLNPLAAAIFIRQFRREMLRTITCSKV
;
A
#
# COMPACT_ATOMS: atom_id res chain seq x y z
N PRO A 1 5.14 14.54 -35.46
CA PRO A 1 3.94 15.10 -34.79
C PRO A 1 3.84 14.47 -33.39
N PRO A 2 3.42 15.21 -32.35
CA PRO A 2 3.07 14.56 -31.09
C PRO A 2 1.98 13.51 -31.36
N PRO A 3 2.05 12.31 -30.74
CA PRO A 3 1.06 11.28 -30.97
C PRO A 3 -0.33 11.78 -30.55
N SER A 4 -1.35 11.41 -31.31
CA SER A 4 -2.74 11.72 -30.97
C SER A 4 -3.23 10.81 -29.84
N LEU A 5 -4.32 11.22 -29.17
CA LEU A 5 -4.96 10.42 -28.12
C LEU A 5 -5.47 9.05 -28.61
N LEU A 6 -5.79 8.98 -29.90
CA LEU A 6 -6.35 7.81 -30.56
C LEU A 6 -5.31 6.99 -31.31
N ASP A 7 -4.05 7.45 -31.35
CA ASP A 7 -2.97 6.70 -31.98
C ASP A 7 -2.77 5.38 -31.24
N VAL A 8 -2.64 4.32 -32.04
CA VAL A 8 -2.50 2.95 -31.57
C VAL A 8 -1.07 2.49 -31.74
N HIS A 9 -0.54 1.86 -30.70
CA HIS A 9 0.86 1.46 -30.64
C HIS A 9 1.00 0.07 -30.01
N PRO A 10 2.00 -0.72 -30.42
CA PRO A 10 2.32 -1.96 -29.73
C PRO A 10 2.87 -1.65 -28.34
N PHE A 11 2.69 -2.60 -27.40
CA PHE A 11 3.32 -2.52 -26.10
C PHE A 11 4.85 -2.64 -26.21
N ASP A 12 5.57 -2.01 -25.29
CA ASP A 12 7.03 -2.14 -25.24
C ASP A 12 7.41 -3.56 -24.79
N PRO A 13 8.17 -4.34 -25.60
CA PRO A 13 8.56 -5.69 -25.24
C PRO A 13 9.43 -5.75 -23.97
N ASN A 14 10.11 -4.65 -23.62
CA ASN A 14 10.92 -4.58 -22.41
C ASN A 14 10.06 -4.63 -21.13
N TYR A 15 8.77 -4.28 -21.21
CA TYR A 15 7.89 -4.35 -20.06
C TYR A 15 7.58 -5.78 -19.61
N PHE A 16 7.67 -6.76 -20.51
CA PHE A 16 7.33 -8.15 -20.18
C PHE A 16 8.10 -8.66 -18.96
N MET A 17 9.42 -8.43 -18.91
CA MET A 17 10.24 -8.85 -17.77
C MET A 17 9.89 -8.14 -16.47
N ALA A 18 9.51 -6.85 -16.56
CA ALA A 18 9.02 -6.10 -15.40
C ALA A 18 7.67 -6.64 -14.91
N ALA A 19 6.74 -6.97 -15.82
CA ALA A 19 5.44 -7.55 -15.48
C ALA A 19 5.58 -8.93 -14.83
N VAL A 20 6.45 -9.80 -15.36
CA VAL A 20 6.76 -11.10 -14.73
C VAL A 20 7.30 -10.90 -13.31
N ARG A 21 8.26 -10.00 -13.13
CA ARG A 21 8.84 -9.71 -11.81
C ARG A 21 7.80 -9.18 -10.83
N ASN A 22 6.95 -8.24 -11.25
CA ASN A 22 5.89 -7.70 -10.42
C ASN A 22 4.88 -8.80 -10.04
N LEU A 23 4.51 -9.65 -10.98
CA LEU A 23 3.59 -10.77 -10.73
C LEU A 23 4.17 -11.78 -9.74
N VAL A 24 5.44 -12.17 -9.93
CA VAL A 24 6.14 -13.09 -9.01
C VAL A 24 6.22 -12.50 -7.60
N THR A 25 6.54 -11.22 -7.48
CA THR A 25 6.68 -10.55 -6.16
C THR A 25 5.33 -10.33 -5.46
N MET A 26 4.26 -10.07 -6.20
CA MET A 26 2.92 -9.88 -5.63
C MET A 26 2.15 -11.19 -5.39
N SER A 27 2.49 -12.27 -6.10
CA SER A 27 1.78 -13.57 -6.03
C SER A 27 1.71 -14.19 -4.62
N PRO A 28 2.72 -14.09 -3.74
CA PRO A 28 2.60 -14.64 -2.39
C PRO A 28 1.57 -13.84 -1.59
N GLY A 29 1.42 -12.53 -1.85
CA GLY A 29 0.39 -11.68 -1.23
C GLY A 29 -1.03 -12.20 -1.52
N TRP A 30 -1.27 -12.69 -2.74
CA TRP A 30 -2.55 -13.32 -3.11
C TRP A 30 -2.84 -14.59 -2.31
N THR A 31 -1.82 -15.43 -2.06
CA THR A 31 -1.99 -16.63 -1.22
C THR A 31 -2.28 -16.27 0.24
N PHE A 32 -1.66 -15.22 0.77
CA PHE A 32 -1.95 -14.71 2.12
C PHE A 32 -3.37 -14.17 2.21
N TYR A 33 -3.82 -13.40 1.20
CA TYR A 33 -5.17 -12.87 1.11
C TYR A 33 -6.24 -13.97 1.09
N LYS A 34 -6.09 -15.00 0.26
CA LYS A 34 -7.06 -16.12 0.19
C LYS A 34 -7.20 -16.83 1.55
N ARG A 35 -6.08 -17.02 2.26
CA ARG A 35 -6.07 -17.63 3.60
C ARG A 35 -6.76 -16.74 4.63
N LEU A 36 -6.52 -15.44 4.58
CA LEU A 36 -7.20 -14.41 5.38
C LEU A 36 -8.72 -14.44 5.24
N LEU A 37 -9.20 -14.51 4.01
CA LEU A 37 -10.63 -14.53 3.71
C LEU A 37 -11.33 -15.72 4.38
N LYS A 38 -10.68 -16.89 4.32
CA LYS A 38 -11.16 -18.12 4.95
C LYS A 38 -11.21 -18.01 6.47
N LEU A 39 -10.23 -17.36 7.10
CA LEU A 39 -10.20 -17.12 8.55
C LEU A 39 -11.34 -16.22 9.01
N LYS A 40 -11.64 -15.14 8.26
CA LYS A 40 -12.76 -14.24 8.57
C LYS A 40 -14.10 -14.97 8.58
N GLN A 41 -14.29 -15.91 7.65
CA GLN A 41 -15.53 -16.71 7.57
C GLN A 41 -15.66 -17.69 8.75
N MET A 42 -14.55 -18.14 9.34
CA MET A 42 -14.55 -19.11 10.45
C MET A 42 -14.68 -18.44 11.84
N GLN A 43 -14.42 -17.14 11.97
CA GLN A 43 -14.26 -16.48 13.27
C GLN A 43 -15.32 -15.40 13.54
N ALA A 44 -16.60 -15.75 13.34
CA ALA A 44 -17.72 -14.80 13.37
C ALA A 44 -18.07 -14.17 14.73
N SER A 45 -17.44 -14.53 15.87
CA SER A 45 -18.03 -14.17 17.20
C SER A 45 -17.15 -13.52 18.27
N SER A 46 -15.90 -13.06 18.05
CA SER A 46 -15.22 -12.38 19.17
C SER A 46 -14.10 -11.41 18.79
N GLN A 47 -14.28 -10.14 19.21
CA GLN A 47 -13.36 -8.98 19.16
C GLN A 47 -13.34 -8.16 17.85
N ILE A 48 -14.46 -7.48 17.61
CA ILE A 48 -14.80 -6.71 16.40
C ILE A 48 -13.82 -5.56 16.08
N ASN A 49 -13.38 -4.74 17.05
CA ASN A 49 -12.69 -3.48 16.72
C ASN A 49 -11.22 -3.63 16.28
N HIS A 50 -10.43 -4.48 16.94
CA HIS A 50 -9.03 -4.68 16.57
C HIS A 50 -8.86 -5.57 15.33
N GLN A 51 -9.77 -6.52 15.13
CA GLN A 51 -9.80 -7.36 13.93
C GLN A 51 -10.22 -6.54 12.69
N LEU A 52 -11.15 -5.58 12.83
CA LEU A 52 -11.56 -4.71 11.73
C LEU A 52 -10.40 -3.91 11.14
N THR A 53 -9.51 -3.36 11.98
CA THR A 53 -8.34 -2.61 11.50
C THR A 53 -7.41 -3.48 10.64
N VAL A 54 -7.11 -4.68 11.12
CA VAL A 54 -6.21 -5.63 10.44
C VAL A 54 -6.85 -6.18 9.18
N ILE A 55 -8.15 -6.48 9.24
CA ILE A 55 -8.92 -6.94 8.08
C ILE A 55 -8.98 -5.81 7.05
N PHE A 56 -9.27 -4.58 7.43
CA PHE A 56 -9.39 -3.47 6.49
C PHE A 56 -8.06 -3.11 5.85
N LEU A 57 -6.97 -3.13 6.62
CA LEU A 57 -5.61 -2.93 6.11
C LEU A 57 -5.23 -4.02 5.10
N THR A 58 -5.43 -5.30 5.45
CA THR A 58 -4.97 -6.40 4.61
C THR A 58 -5.91 -6.69 3.44
N PHE A 59 -7.23 -6.63 3.66
CA PHE A 59 -8.24 -6.82 2.61
C PHE A 59 -8.33 -5.59 1.72
N GLY A 60 -8.49 -4.39 2.29
CA GLY A 60 -8.58 -3.15 1.53
C GLY A 60 -7.31 -2.88 0.73
N GLY A 61 -6.13 -3.03 1.36
CA GLY A 61 -4.86 -2.89 0.67
C GLY A 61 -4.70 -3.85 -0.51
N PHE A 62 -5.13 -5.11 -0.35
CA PHE A 62 -5.04 -6.10 -1.41
C PHE A 62 -6.09 -5.92 -2.51
N SER A 63 -7.34 -5.58 -2.16
CA SER A 63 -8.41 -5.30 -3.13
C SER A 63 -8.01 -4.15 -4.07
N LEU A 64 -7.34 -3.14 -3.53
CA LEU A 64 -6.80 -2.02 -4.32
C LEU A 64 -5.59 -2.40 -5.19
N ALA A 65 -4.92 -3.52 -4.90
CA ALA A 65 -3.86 -4.07 -5.73
C ALA A 65 -4.36 -5.00 -6.86
N ILE A 66 -5.65 -5.35 -6.89
CA ILE A 66 -6.23 -6.21 -7.94
C ILE A 66 -6.05 -5.61 -9.35
N PRO A 67 -6.32 -4.32 -9.60
CA PRO A 67 -6.18 -3.77 -10.95
C PRO A 67 -4.77 -3.94 -11.53
N ILE A 68 -3.74 -3.63 -10.74
CA ILE A 68 -2.34 -3.77 -11.17
C ILE A 68 -1.94 -5.26 -11.31
N LEU A 69 -2.47 -6.15 -10.48
CA LEU A 69 -2.30 -7.60 -10.65
C LEU A 69 -2.91 -8.08 -11.97
N SER A 70 -4.16 -7.68 -12.25
CA SER A 70 -4.85 -8.02 -13.49
C SER A 70 -4.12 -7.48 -14.72
N PHE A 71 -3.58 -6.26 -14.63
CA PHE A 71 -2.76 -5.67 -15.69
C PHE A 71 -1.47 -6.48 -15.93
N ASN A 72 -0.72 -6.81 -14.87
CA ASN A 72 0.48 -7.64 -15.01
C ASN A 72 0.17 -9.03 -15.57
N VAL A 73 -0.94 -9.67 -15.16
CA VAL A 73 -1.41 -10.95 -15.73
C VAL A 73 -1.70 -10.81 -17.22
N PHE A 74 -2.41 -9.74 -17.62
CA PHE A 74 -2.70 -9.46 -19.02
C PHE A 74 -1.39 -9.30 -19.84
N MET A 75 -0.43 -8.53 -19.31
CA MET A 75 0.87 -8.32 -19.97
C MET A 75 1.70 -9.59 -20.11
N VAL A 76 1.61 -10.52 -19.16
CA VAL A 76 2.40 -11.78 -19.18
C VAL A 76 1.73 -12.86 -20.03
N ILE A 77 0.40 -12.93 -20.09
CA ILE A 77 -0.32 -14.01 -20.78
C ILE A 77 -0.73 -13.60 -22.19
N VAL A 78 -1.32 -12.42 -22.36
CA VAL A 78 -1.99 -12.03 -23.61
C VAL A 78 -1.02 -11.43 -24.62
N ILE A 79 -0.11 -10.56 -24.17
CA ILE A 79 0.81 -9.85 -25.07
C ILE A 79 1.78 -10.80 -25.79
N PRO A 80 2.40 -11.81 -25.15
CA PRO A 80 3.26 -12.76 -25.87
C PRO A 80 2.50 -13.60 -26.90
N GLN A 81 1.20 -13.87 -26.66
CA GLN A 81 0.35 -14.62 -27.58
C GLN A 81 -0.18 -13.76 -28.73
N ARG A 82 -0.21 -12.43 -28.57
CA ARG A 82 -0.67 -11.47 -29.57
C ARG A 82 0.30 -10.29 -29.65
N PRO A 83 1.49 -10.47 -30.26
CA PRO A 83 2.50 -9.41 -30.35
C PRO A 83 2.03 -8.20 -31.17
N GLU A 84 1.04 -8.38 -32.04
CA GLU A 84 0.40 -7.31 -32.81
C GLU A 84 -0.73 -6.59 -32.04
N PHE A 85 -0.91 -6.86 -30.75
CA PHE A 85 -1.94 -6.19 -29.96
C PHE A 85 -1.60 -4.70 -29.83
N LEU A 86 -2.41 -3.86 -30.46
CA LEU A 86 -2.27 -2.41 -30.42
C LEU A 86 -3.18 -1.82 -29.34
N VAL A 87 -2.64 -0.89 -28.56
CA VAL A 87 -3.39 -0.13 -27.55
C VAL A 87 -3.34 1.35 -27.90
N SER A 88 -4.45 2.05 -27.72
CA SER A 88 -4.46 3.51 -27.88
C SER A 88 -3.84 4.22 -26.68
N THR A 89 -3.24 5.38 -26.93
CA THR A 89 -2.68 6.24 -25.87
C THR A 89 -3.70 6.52 -24.76
N LEU A 90 -4.96 6.79 -25.12
CA LEU A 90 -6.03 7.03 -24.15
C LEU A 90 -6.32 5.82 -23.26
N VAL A 91 -6.48 4.63 -23.85
CA VAL A 91 -6.80 3.40 -23.11
C VAL A 91 -5.64 3.00 -22.19
N CYS A 92 -4.40 3.06 -22.69
CA CYS A 92 -3.22 2.75 -21.88
C CYS A 92 -3.07 3.74 -20.71
N SER A 93 -3.31 5.03 -20.96
CA SER A 93 -3.31 6.05 -19.91
C SER A 93 -4.37 5.77 -18.86
N LEU A 94 -5.60 5.44 -19.26
CA LEU A 94 -6.68 5.15 -18.31
C LEU A 94 -6.34 3.95 -17.43
N ILE A 95 -5.88 2.85 -18.02
CA ILE A 95 -5.50 1.65 -17.28
C ILE A 95 -4.35 1.96 -16.32
N LYS A 96 -3.29 2.62 -16.80
CA LYS A 96 -2.11 2.94 -16.00
C LYS A 96 -2.45 3.88 -14.85
N GLN A 97 -3.16 4.98 -15.11
CA GLN A 97 -3.55 5.95 -14.10
C GLN A 97 -4.50 5.31 -13.07
N PHE A 98 -5.41 4.44 -13.51
CA PHE A 98 -6.27 3.69 -12.59
C PHE A 98 -5.47 2.73 -11.70
N CYS A 99 -4.54 1.96 -12.26
CA CYS A 99 -3.67 1.07 -11.49
C CYS A 99 -2.80 1.84 -10.48
N ALA A 100 -2.23 2.98 -10.91
CA ALA A 100 -1.47 3.85 -10.03
C ALA A 100 -2.34 4.43 -8.92
N ALA A 101 -3.56 4.88 -9.23
CA ALA A 101 -4.48 5.43 -8.25
C ALA A 101 -4.85 4.43 -7.15
N THR A 102 -5.26 3.22 -7.57
CA THR A 102 -5.66 2.20 -6.60
C THR A 102 -4.47 1.73 -5.78
N MET A 103 -3.32 1.48 -6.41
CA MET A 103 -2.10 1.07 -5.69
C MET A 103 -1.66 2.11 -4.67
N ASN A 104 -1.62 3.39 -5.02
CA ASN A 104 -1.22 4.44 -4.09
C ASN A 104 -2.27 4.74 -3.01
N SER A 105 -3.55 4.49 -3.28
CA SER A 105 -4.61 4.63 -2.26
C SER A 105 -4.47 3.61 -1.10
N THR A 106 -3.67 2.55 -1.27
CA THR A 106 -3.32 1.64 -0.17
C THR A 106 -2.56 2.35 0.97
N PHE A 107 -1.77 3.38 0.65
CA PHE A 107 -1.08 4.21 1.64
C PHE A 107 -2.07 5.09 2.41
N ALA A 108 -3.12 5.58 1.74
CA ALA A 108 -4.19 6.34 2.38
C ALA A 108 -4.96 5.49 3.41
N ILE A 109 -5.18 4.19 3.14
CA ILE A 109 -5.76 3.27 4.13
C ILE A 109 -4.87 3.18 5.38
N SER A 110 -3.57 2.97 5.18
CA SER A 110 -2.60 2.85 6.28
C SER A 110 -2.56 4.12 7.13
N CYS A 111 -2.58 5.29 6.49
CA CYS A 111 -2.62 6.59 7.14
C CYS A 111 -3.92 6.80 7.92
N ALA A 112 -5.08 6.51 7.31
CA ALA A 112 -6.38 6.62 7.97
C ALA A 112 -6.45 5.76 9.24
N ILE A 113 -5.91 4.54 9.19
CA ILE A 113 -5.81 3.64 10.34
C ILE A 113 -4.89 4.23 11.42
N ALA A 114 -3.71 4.75 11.04
CA ALA A 114 -2.78 5.33 12.00
C ALA A 114 -3.38 6.55 12.72
N ILE A 115 -4.08 7.42 12.00
CA ILE A 115 -4.82 8.57 12.57
C ILE A 115 -5.92 8.09 13.52
N LEU A 116 -6.69 7.08 13.12
CA LEU A 116 -7.76 6.53 13.95
C LEU A 116 -7.22 5.97 15.27
N ARG A 117 -6.12 5.21 15.20
CA ARG A 117 -5.46 4.66 16.39
C ARG A 117 -4.83 5.74 17.25
N TYR A 118 -4.25 6.77 16.63
CA TYR A 118 -3.75 7.93 17.36
C TYR A 118 -4.88 8.61 18.15
N ALA A 119 -6.04 8.85 17.52
CA ALA A 119 -7.20 9.44 18.19
C ALA A 119 -7.73 8.54 19.32
N LEU A 120 -7.82 7.22 19.09
CA LEU A 120 -8.27 6.26 20.09
C LEU A 120 -7.34 6.21 21.31
N VAL A 121 -6.03 6.11 21.10
CA VAL A 121 -5.07 5.88 22.20
C VAL A 121 -4.75 7.17 22.94
N MET A 122 -4.64 8.30 22.25
CA MET A 122 -4.23 9.58 22.86
C MET A 122 -5.40 10.38 23.43
N HIS A 123 -6.59 10.25 22.85
CA HIS A 123 -7.76 11.05 23.23
C HIS A 123 -8.93 10.21 23.75
N ASP A 124 -8.79 8.90 23.85
CA ASP A 124 -9.83 7.95 24.30
C ASP A 124 -11.16 8.10 23.52
N LYS A 125 -11.06 8.50 22.25
CA LYS A 125 -12.21 8.68 21.38
C LYS A 125 -12.44 7.42 20.55
N GLU A 126 -13.53 6.71 20.86
CA GLU A 126 -13.96 5.57 20.05
C GLU A 126 -14.47 6.03 18.68
N MET A 127 -13.70 5.73 17.65
CA MET A 127 -14.06 6.06 16.28
C MET A 127 -14.69 4.85 15.59
N LYS A 128 -15.93 5.01 15.11
CA LYS A 128 -16.67 3.99 14.36
C LYS A 128 -16.17 3.86 12.91
N MET A 129 -16.50 2.74 12.25
CA MET A 129 -16.16 2.44 10.85
C MET A 129 -16.46 3.57 9.84
N PRO A 130 -17.58 4.32 9.93
CA PRO A 130 -17.84 5.44 9.02
C PRO A 130 -16.77 6.53 9.07
N HIS A 131 -16.15 6.77 10.23
CA HIS A 131 -15.06 7.74 10.36
C HIS A 131 -13.81 7.28 9.63
N LEU A 132 -13.49 5.98 9.68
CA LEU A 132 -12.37 5.41 8.93
C LEU A 132 -12.57 5.59 7.42
N ILE A 133 -13.78 5.31 6.94
CA ILE A 133 -14.13 5.48 5.52
C ILE A 133 -14.06 6.96 5.12
N GLY A 134 -14.60 7.86 5.94
CA GLY A 134 -14.53 9.30 5.69
C GLY A 134 -13.09 9.83 5.63
N ILE A 135 -12.26 9.50 6.62
CA ILE A 135 -10.84 9.89 6.66
C ILE A 135 -10.10 9.31 5.44
N TYR A 136 -10.36 8.05 5.08
CA TYR A 136 -9.78 7.43 3.89
C TYR A 136 -10.11 8.22 2.62
N PHE A 137 -11.38 8.57 2.38
CA PHE A 137 -11.74 9.32 1.17
C PHE A 137 -11.19 10.74 1.17
N ILE A 138 -11.05 11.39 2.33
CA ILE A 138 -10.40 12.70 2.45
C ILE A 138 -8.92 12.62 2.04
N ILE A 139 -8.21 11.57 2.46
CA ILE A 139 -6.78 11.39 2.16
C ILE A 139 -6.57 10.84 0.73
N ALA A 140 -7.43 9.95 0.27
CA ALA A 140 -7.31 9.35 -1.06
C ALA A 140 -7.85 10.27 -2.16
N GLY A 141 -8.81 11.15 -1.86
CA GLY A 141 -9.47 12.04 -2.81
C GLY A 141 -8.51 12.87 -3.68
N PRO A 142 -7.51 13.56 -3.09
CA PRO A 142 -6.50 14.29 -3.86
C PRO A 142 -5.70 13.43 -4.83
N LEU A 143 -5.45 12.15 -4.51
CA LEU A 143 -4.80 11.21 -5.44
C LEU A 143 -5.68 10.99 -6.67
N TYR A 144 -6.96 10.66 -6.47
CA TYR A 144 -7.90 10.47 -7.59
C TYR A 144 -8.10 11.74 -8.41
N LEU A 145 -8.19 12.90 -7.74
CA LEU A 145 -8.32 14.20 -8.41
C LEU A 145 -7.10 14.51 -9.28
N TYR A 146 -5.88 14.23 -8.81
CA TYR A 146 -4.66 14.40 -9.59
C TYR A 146 -4.72 13.63 -10.92
N PHE A 147 -5.23 12.40 -10.91
CA PHE A 147 -5.35 11.60 -12.12
C PHE A 147 -6.42 12.12 -13.08
N VAL A 148 -7.56 12.56 -12.56
CA VAL A 148 -8.60 13.21 -13.38
C VAL A 148 -8.03 14.46 -14.04
N LEU A 149 -7.30 15.29 -13.29
CA LEU A 149 -6.63 16.49 -13.81
C LEU A 149 -5.61 16.14 -14.91
N ALA A 150 -4.89 15.03 -14.78
CA ALA A 150 -3.94 14.61 -15.81
C ALA A 150 -4.59 14.42 -17.19
N PHE A 151 -5.87 14.01 -17.27
CA PHE A 151 -6.55 13.92 -18.57
C PHE A 151 -6.92 15.27 -19.19
N PHE A 152 -7.04 16.33 -18.38
CA PHE A 152 -7.42 17.66 -18.85
C PHE A 152 -6.22 18.54 -19.17
N VAL A 153 -5.15 18.47 -18.35
CA VAL A 153 -3.98 19.36 -18.47
C VAL A 153 -2.67 18.61 -18.75
N GLY A 154 -2.74 17.29 -18.95
CA GLY A 154 -1.57 16.46 -19.19
C GLY A 154 -1.03 16.54 -20.62
N VAL A 155 0.24 16.18 -20.75
CA VAL A 155 0.97 16.02 -22.00
C VAL A 155 1.21 14.55 -22.28
N ILE A 156 1.28 14.19 -23.56
CA ILE A 156 1.55 12.81 -23.97
C ILE A 156 3.06 12.57 -23.94
N ARG A 157 3.48 11.55 -23.17
CA ARG A 157 4.89 11.16 -23.04
C ARG A 157 5.09 9.67 -23.24
N LYS A 158 6.30 9.32 -23.66
CA LYS A 158 6.74 7.94 -23.80
C LYS A 158 6.97 7.32 -22.41
N ASN A 159 6.65 6.04 -22.26
CA ASN A 159 6.83 5.30 -21.02
C ASN A 159 7.25 3.85 -21.27
N ASP A 160 7.78 3.20 -20.23
CA ASP A 160 8.28 1.85 -20.32
C ASP A 160 7.16 0.80 -20.33
N GLU A 161 6.00 1.11 -19.73
CA GLU A 161 4.85 0.18 -19.64
C GLU A 161 3.80 0.38 -20.74
N CYS A 162 3.67 1.63 -21.17
CA CYS A 162 2.72 2.09 -22.17
C CYS A 162 3.54 2.85 -23.21
N PRO A 163 3.38 2.58 -24.51
CA PRO A 163 4.15 3.26 -25.55
C PRO A 163 4.02 4.78 -25.43
N TYR A 164 2.80 5.25 -25.15
CA TYR A 164 2.53 6.61 -24.74
C TYR A 164 1.48 6.66 -23.63
N PHE A 165 1.59 7.64 -22.76
CA PHE A 165 0.56 7.92 -21.76
C PHE A 165 0.46 9.42 -21.47
N ILE A 166 -0.70 9.81 -20.92
CA ILE A 166 -1.02 11.19 -20.57
C ILE A 166 -0.58 11.45 -19.13
N GLU A 167 0.22 12.49 -18.93
CA GLU A 167 0.72 12.88 -17.63
C GLU A 167 0.83 14.40 -17.44
N ILE A 168 0.64 14.86 -16.20
CA ILE A 168 0.93 16.24 -15.83
C ILE A 168 2.43 16.51 -16.01
N GLU A 169 2.74 17.70 -16.50
CA GLU A 169 4.10 18.14 -16.80
C GLU A 169 5.07 17.95 -15.60
N TRP A 170 6.31 17.55 -15.94
CA TRP A 170 7.33 17.08 -15.00
C TRP A 170 7.78 18.10 -13.97
N ASN A 171 7.59 19.40 -14.21
CA ASN A 171 8.01 20.42 -13.26
C ASN A 171 7.07 20.50 -12.04
N ALA A 172 5.79 20.16 -12.22
CA ALA A 172 4.78 20.24 -11.15
C ALA A 172 4.48 18.89 -10.49
N ARG A 173 4.62 17.78 -11.22
CA ARG A 173 4.37 16.42 -10.72
C ARG A 173 5.14 16.06 -9.44
N PRO A 174 6.46 16.30 -9.32
CA PRO A 174 7.25 15.74 -8.23
C PRO A 174 6.89 16.35 -6.89
N VAL A 175 6.71 17.67 -6.90
CA VAL A 175 6.35 18.42 -5.70
C VAL A 175 4.90 18.11 -5.28
N ILE A 176 3.97 18.09 -6.24
CA ILE A 176 2.55 17.91 -5.91
C ILE A 176 2.22 16.45 -5.60
N TYR A 177 2.59 15.53 -6.49
CA TYR A 177 2.20 14.12 -6.37
C TYR A 177 3.10 13.35 -5.41
N PHE A 178 4.41 13.36 -5.63
CA PHE A 178 5.34 12.62 -4.76
C PHE A 178 5.54 13.31 -3.40
N GLY A 179 5.44 14.63 -3.33
CA GLY A 179 5.39 15.36 -2.05
C GLY A 179 4.16 14.97 -1.23
N TYR A 180 2.98 14.90 -1.85
CA TYR A 180 1.76 14.47 -1.15
C TYR A 180 1.83 13.00 -0.69
N LEU A 181 2.33 12.09 -1.54
CA LEU A 181 2.55 10.69 -1.13
C LEU A 181 3.56 10.56 0.02
N SER A 182 4.64 11.33 -0.01
CA SER A 182 5.60 11.41 1.09
C SER A 182 4.93 11.85 2.38
N LEU A 183 4.07 12.88 2.30
CA LEU A 183 3.33 13.38 3.46
C LEU A 183 2.41 12.31 4.05
N ILE A 184 1.70 11.53 3.23
CA ILE A 184 0.86 10.42 3.70
C ILE A 184 1.71 9.38 4.47
N ILE A 185 2.84 8.97 3.90
CA ILE A 185 3.71 7.94 4.47
C ILE A 185 4.34 8.43 5.78
N LEU A 186 4.91 9.63 5.78
CA LEU A 186 5.54 10.23 6.96
C LEU A 186 4.53 10.50 8.08
N THR A 187 3.31 10.92 7.74
CA THR A 187 2.23 11.09 8.73
C THR A 187 1.87 9.75 9.37
N THR A 188 1.81 8.68 8.58
CA THR A 188 1.55 7.32 9.07
C THR A 188 2.62 6.89 10.09
N ASP A 189 3.89 7.06 9.73
CA ASP A 189 5.01 6.75 10.62
C ASP A 189 4.97 7.58 11.90
N PHE A 190 4.76 8.89 11.79
CA PHE A 190 4.70 9.78 12.94
C PHE A 190 3.58 9.38 13.91
N CYS A 191 2.37 9.11 13.41
CA CYS A 191 1.26 8.64 14.23
C CYS A 191 1.59 7.32 14.94
N ASN A 192 2.16 6.33 14.21
CA ASN A 192 2.52 5.04 14.78
C ASN A 192 3.64 5.15 15.83
N ILE A 193 4.66 5.98 15.60
CA ILE A 193 5.75 6.26 16.56
C ILE A 193 5.17 6.89 17.82
N ARG A 194 4.30 7.90 17.69
CA ARG A 194 3.67 8.57 18.83
C ARG A 194 2.82 7.62 19.67
N VAL A 195 2.00 6.78 19.03
CA VAL A 195 1.18 5.76 19.72
C VAL A 195 2.09 4.76 20.45
N LEU A 196 3.12 4.24 19.79
CA LEU A 196 4.03 3.28 20.41
C LEU A 196 4.79 3.90 21.59
N TRP A 197 5.29 5.12 21.43
CA TRP A 197 5.96 5.86 22.48
C TRP A 197 5.07 6.04 23.71
N PHE A 198 3.81 6.43 23.51
CA PHE A 198 2.83 6.57 24.58
C PHE A 198 2.61 5.24 25.32
N LEU A 199 2.41 4.13 24.59
CA LEU A 199 2.22 2.80 25.18
C LEU A 199 3.45 2.32 25.97
N ILE A 200 4.68 2.59 25.47
CA ILE A 200 5.92 2.26 26.19
C ILE A 200 6.04 3.09 27.47
N GLN A 201 5.74 4.39 27.42
CA GLN A 201 5.75 5.25 28.59
C GLN A 201 4.71 4.81 29.62
N HIS A 202 3.49 4.47 29.19
CA HIS A 202 2.43 3.95 30.05
C HIS A 202 2.85 2.66 30.73
N LYS A 203 3.44 1.71 29.98
CA LYS A 203 4.00 0.47 30.54
C LYS A 203 5.10 0.73 31.56
N ARG A 204 6.01 1.68 31.29
CA ARG A 204 7.08 2.04 32.24
C ARG A 204 6.52 2.63 33.54
N LYS A 205 5.53 3.53 33.46
CA LYS A 205 4.86 4.11 34.63
C LYS A 205 4.16 3.04 35.48
N MET A 206 3.43 2.13 34.85
CA MET A 206 2.79 1.00 35.54
C MET A 206 3.81 0.04 36.18
N SER A 207 4.98 -0.16 35.55
CA SER A 207 6.05 -0.99 36.11
C SER A 207 6.78 -0.34 37.29
N THR A 208 6.83 1.00 37.35
CA THR A 208 7.46 1.74 38.46
C THR A 208 6.49 1.93 39.63
N GLN A 209 5.18 2.06 39.36
CA GLN A 209 4.12 1.98 40.36
C GLN A 209 3.85 0.51 40.72
N CYS A 210 4.77 -0.11 41.45
CA CYS A 210 4.71 -1.53 41.86
C CYS A 210 3.63 -1.84 42.93
N TRP A 211 2.46 -1.18 42.91
CA TRP A 211 1.51 -1.23 44.03
C TRP A 211 0.06 -1.54 43.60
N LYS A 212 -0.39 -2.70 44.07
CA LYS A 212 -1.77 -3.17 44.29
C LYS A 212 -2.66 -3.30 43.04
N ASN A 213 -2.80 -4.57 42.60
CA ASN A 213 -3.89 -5.15 41.82
C ASN A 213 -4.07 -4.84 40.32
N ASN A 214 -3.39 -3.87 39.71
CA ASN A 214 -3.47 -3.68 38.25
C ASN A 214 -2.34 -4.42 37.52
N GLN A 215 -2.51 -5.73 37.31
CA GLN A 215 -1.69 -6.48 36.37
C GLN A 215 -1.84 -5.89 34.96
N PHE A 216 -0.72 -5.59 34.29
CA PHE A 216 -0.69 -5.22 32.88
C PHE A 216 -1.47 -6.29 32.10
N THR A 217 -2.65 -5.91 31.59
CA THR A 217 -3.59 -6.93 31.12
C THR A 217 -3.06 -7.54 29.83
N ARG A 218 -3.46 -8.79 29.56
CA ARG A 218 -3.14 -9.45 28.29
C ARG A 218 -3.56 -8.63 27.07
N LYS A 219 -4.61 -7.81 27.21
CA LYS A 219 -5.09 -6.87 26.19
C LYS A 219 -4.06 -5.76 25.90
N ASP A 220 -3.42 -5.20 26.94
CA ASP A 220 -2.41 -4.15 26.80
C ASP A 220 -1.14 -4.67 26.11
N GLN A 221 -0.76 -5.93 26.37
CA GLN A 221 0.35 -6.58 25.66
C GLN A 221 0.03 -6.79 24.18
N ASP A 222 -1.18 -7.27 23.88
CA ASP A 222 -1.63 -7.46 22.50
C ASP A 222 -1.70 -6.11 21.75
N GLN A 223 -2.11 -5.02 22.41
CA GLN A 223 -2.09 -3.66 21.83
C GLN A 223 -0.67 -3.14 21.58
N LEU A 224 0.30 -3.44 22.45
CA LEU A 224 1.70 -3.08 22.25
C LEU A 224 2.29 -3.83 21.04
N HIS A 225 2.08 -5.15 20.96
CA HIS A 225 2.53 -5.96 19.82
C HIS A 225 1.90 -5.53 18.50
N LEU A 226 0.60 -5.20 18.51
CA LEU A 226 -0.07 -4.63 17.34
C LEU A 226 0.57 -3.30 16.90
N SER A 227 0.91 -2.42 17.85
CA SER A 227 1.52 -1.12 17.54
C SER A 227 2.94 -1.25 17.00
N ILE A 228 3.72 -2.21 17.51
CA ILE A 228 5.03 -2.56 16.93
C ILE A 228 4.84 -3.09 15.51
N GLY A 229 3.87 -3.98 15.28
CA GLY A 229 3.59 -4.53 13.96
C GLY A 229 3.21 -3.46 12.93
N LEU A 230 2.32 -2.52 13.30
CA LEU A 230 1.94 -1.42 12.43
C LEU A 230 3.09 -0.44 12.16
N LEU A 231 3.97 -0.20 13.14
CA LEU A 231 5.15 0.64 12.94
C LEU A 231 6.15 -0.04 11.99
N VAL A 232 6.43 -1.33 12.19
CA VAL A 232 7.33 -2.08 11.28
C VAL A 232 6.75 -2.08 9.87
N GLN A 233 5.44 -2.25 9.74
CA GLN A 233 4.75 -2.18 8.46
C GLN A 233 4.90 -0.81 7.80
N SER A 234 4.60 0.27 8.52
CA SER A 234 4.68 1.62 7.94
C SER A 234 6.12 1.99 7.57
N PHE A 235 7.09 1.66 8.43
CA PHE A 235 8.50 1.90 8.15
C PHE A 235 9.01 1.09 6.95
N THR A 236 8.49 -0.13 6.77
CA THR A 236 8.80 -0.95 5.58
C THR A 236 8.32 -0.27 4.30
N VAL A 237 7.13 0.33 4.32
CA VAL A 237 6.62 1.13 3.19
C VAL A 237 7.51 2.36 2.98
N THR A 238 7.92 3.06 4.03
CA THR A 238 8.83 4.20 3.94
C THR A 238 10.17 3.83 3.32
N CYS A 239 10.77 2.70 3.70
CA CYS A 239 12.03 2.24 3.11
C CYS A 239 11.84 1.79 1.65
N THR A 240 10.79 1.03 1.36
CA THR A 240 10.56 0.46 0.02
C THR A 240 10.06 1.51 -0.96
N PHE A 241 8.96 2.18 -0.66
CA PHE A 241 8.33 3.17 -1.52
C PHE A 241 9.00 4.55 -1.41
N GLY A 242 9.51 4.93 -0.24
CA GLY A 242 10.26 6.19 -0.10
C GLY A 242 11.52 6.24 -0.96
N SER A 243 12.15 5.09 -1.24
CA SER A 243 13.24 5.00 -2.23
C SER A 243 12.77 5.36 -3.65
N THR A 244 11.54 4.98 -4.02
CA THR A 244 10.92 5.31 -5.32
C THR A 244 10.58 6.80 -5.38
N ILE A 245 10.03 7.37 -4.30
CA ILE A 245 9.75 8.80 -4.22
C ILE A 245 11.05 9.60 -4.34
N LEU A 246 12.08 9.24 -3.58
CA LEU A 246 13.38 9.89 -3.65
C LEU A 246 13.98 9.83 -5.05
N PHE A 247 13.93 8.65 -5.70
CA PHE A 247 14.36 8.48 -7.09
C PHE A 247 13.63 9.44 -8.03
N MET A 248 12.29 9.50 -7.93
CA MET A 248 11.48 10.35 -8.81
C MET A 248 11.70 11.84 -8.56
N LEU A 249 11.96 12.23 -7.31
CA LEU A 249 12.35 13.60 -6.96
C LEU A 249 13.73 13.95 -7.52
N LEU A 250 14.73 13.09 -7.35
CA LEU A 250 16.07 13.32 -7.91
C LEU A 250 16.03 13.45 -9.43
N PHE A 251 15.32 12.55 -10.10
CA PHE A 251 15.12 12.61 -11.55
C PHE A 251 14.46 13.91 -11.99
N SER A 252 13.54 14.46 -11.19
CA SER A 252 12.89 15.74 -11.50
C SER A 252 13.75 16.99 -11.33
N TYR A 253 14.84 16.90 -10.57
CA TYR A 253 15.85 17.95 -10.47
C TYR A 253 16.97 17.77 -11.50
N ASP A 254 16.71 17.02 -12.57
CA ASP A 254 17.67 16.68 -13.63
C ASP A 254 18.95 15.98 -13.14
N ILE A 255 18.87 15.32 -11.97
CA ILE A 255 19.98 14.52 -11.45
C ILE A 255 19.95 13.17 -12.17
N SER A 256 21.02 12.85 -12.90
CA SER A 256 21.14 11.58 -13.62
C SER A 256 21.15 10.41 -12.65
N VAL A 257 20.12 9.56 -12.70
CA VAL A 257 20.03 8.36 -11.87
C VAL A 257 20.18 7.11 -12.73
N PRO A 258 21.00 6.12 -12.32
CA PRO A 258 21.18 4.89 -13.10
C PRO A 258 19.87 4.10 -13.27
N THR A 259 19.67 3.52 -14.46
CA THR A 259 18.48 2.72 -14.79
C THR A 259 18.31 1.46 -13.93
N TRP A 260 19.42 0.87 -13.47
CA TRP A 260 19.37 -0.26 -12.53
C TRP A 260 18.75 0.13 -11.19
N LEU A 261 18.89 1.39 -10.76
CA LEU A 261 18.29 1.86 -9.51
C LEU A 261 16.78 1.97 -9.64
N SER A 262 16.26 2.47 -10.78
CA SER A 262 14.82 2.46 -11.10
C SER A 262 14.22 1.06 -11.04
N THR A 263 14.97 0.08 -11.53
CA THR A 263 14.57 -1.33 -11.51
C THR A 263 14.42 -1.85 -10.07
N ILE A 264 15.39 -1.52 -9.20
CA ILE A 264 15.36 -1.91 -7.79
C ILE A 264 14.21 -1.23 -7.06
N THR A 265 14.03 0.09 -7.22
CA THR A 265 12.97 0.84 -6.52
C THR A 265 11.58 0.36 -6.92
N ASN A 266 11.34 0.09 -8.20
CA ASN A 266 10.08 -0.51 -8.68
C ASN A 266 9.83 -1.92 -8.11
N THR A 267 10.88 -2.72 -7.96
CA THR A 267 10.79 -4.06 -7.36
C THR A 267 10.46 -3.96 -5.87
N LEU A 268 11.13 -3.06 -5.14
CA LEU A 268 10.88 -2.81 -3.72
C LEU A 268 9.44 -2.32 -3.49
N SER A 269 8.96 -1.41 -4.34
CA SER A 269 7.57 -0.94 -4.33
C SER A 269 6.58 -2.11 -4.48
N SER A 270 6.82 -3.03 -5.42
CA SER A 270 5.98 -4.22 -5.62
C SER A 270 6.03 -5.18 -4.43
N ILE A 271 7.23 -5.41 -3.85
CA ILE A 271 7.43 -6.26 -2.67
C ILE A 271 6.69 -5.70 -1.44
N SER A 272 6.51 -4.38 -1.32
CA SER A 272 5.78 -3.77 -0.20
C SER A 272 4.37 -4.36 -0.02
N THR A 273 3.72 -4.76 -1.12
CA THR A 273 2.39 -5.39 -1.11
C THR A 273 2.36 -6.76 -0.43
N LEU A 274 3.51 -7.45 -0.39
CA LEU A 274 3.72 -8.70 0.33
C LEU A 274 4.20 -8.46 1.77
N LEU A 275 5.10 -7.49 1.98
CA LEU A 275 5.64 -7.22 3.30
C LEU A 275 4.57 -6.72 4.28
N ASN A 276 3.56 -6.02 3.79
CA ASN A 276 2.42 -5.57 4.60
C ASN A 276 1.65 -6.72 5.29
N PRO A 277 1.09 -7.72 4.57
CA PRO A 277 0.45 -8.87 5.19
C PRO A 277 1.42 -9.74 6.02
N LEU A 278 2.70 -9.83 5.62
CA LEU A 278 3.70 -10.57 6.39
C LEU A 278 4.01 -9.92 7.73
N ALA A 279 4.16 -8.59 7.78
CA ALA A 279 4.35 -7.86 9.04
C ALA A 279 3.14 -8.08 9.97
N ALA A 280 1.92 -7.96 9.43
CA ALA A 280 0.70 -8.28 10.18
C ALA A 280 0.75 -9.71 10.73
N ALA A 281 1.22 -10.68 9.94
CA ALA A 281 1.31 -12.06 10.36
C ALA A 281 2.30 -12.38 11.47
N ILE A 282 3.45 -11.71 11.47
CA ILE A 282 4.51 -11.96 12.44
C ILE A 282 4.12 -11.35 13.80
N PHE A 283 3.59 -10.13 13.79
CA PHE A 283 3.38 -9.34 15.00
C PHE A 283 2.00 -9.52 15.63
N ILE A 284 0.97 -9.93 14.87
CA ILE A 284 -0.38 -10.11 15.39
C ILE A 284 -0.57 -11.56 15.80
N ARG A 285 -0.61 -11.81 17.11
CA ARG A 285 -0.66 -13.16 17.69
C ARG A 285 -1.79 -14.04 17.16
N GLN A 286 -2.99 -13.49 17.01
CA GLN A 286 -4.15 -14.21 16.46
C GLN A 286 -3.83 -14.69 15.04
N PHE A 287 -3.28 -13.78 14.23
CA PHE A 287 -2.88 -14.05 12.86
C PHE A 287 -1.77 -15.09 12.75
N ARG A 288 -0.74 -14.96 13.59
CA ARG A 288 0.36 -15.93 13.67
C ARG A 288 -0.13 -17.34 14.01
N ARG A 289 -1.02 -17.46 14.99
CA ARG A 289 -1.60 -18.76 15.39
C ARG A 289 -2.37 -19.40 14.27
N GLU A 290 -3.21 -18.63 13.57
CA GLU A 290 -3.99 -19.16 12.45
C GLU A 290 -3.14 -19.51 11.24
N MET A 291 -2.10 -18.70 10.95
CA MET A 291 -1.15 -19.02 9.91
C MET A 291 -0.40 -20.31 10.20
N LEU A 292 0.10 -20.47 11.43
CA LEU A 292 0.75 -21.70 11.87
C LEU A 292 -0.20 -22.90 11.77
N ARG A 293 -1.45 -22.78 12.23
CA ARG A 293 -2.48 -23.82 12.08
C ARG A 293 -2.71 -24.23 10.64
N THR A 294 -2.76 -23.25 9.74
CA THR A 294 -2.97 -23.48 8.30
C THR A 294 -1.76 -24.17 7.68
N ILE A 295 -0.54 -23.75 8.04
CA ILE A 295 0.71 -24.37 7.56
C ILE A 295 0.84 -25.80 8.08
N THR A 296 0.46 -26.05 9.34
CA THR A 296 0.52 -27.38 9.95
C THR A 296 -0.67 -28.28 9.63
N CYS A 297 -1.64 -27.80 8.81
CA CYS A 297 -2.88 -28.52 8.48
C CYS A 297 -3.63 -29.07 9.70
N SER A 298 -3.47 -28.44 10.88
CA SER A 298 -4.05 -28.93 12.13
C SER A 298 -5.55 -28.61 12.15
N LYS A 299 -6.40 -29.65 12.12
CA LYS A 299 -7.86 -29.53 12.19
C LYS A 299 -8.32 -29.29 13.64
N VAL A 300 -9.45 -28.59 13.77
CA VAL A 300 -10.22 -28.37 15.01
C VAL A 300 -10.60 -29.71 15.63
#